data_AF-A0AAV9W6Q5-F1
#
_entry.id   AF-A0AAV9W6Q5-F1
#
_cell.length_a   1.000
_cell.length_b   1.000
_cell.length_c   1.000
_cell.angle_alpha   90.00
_cell.angle_beta   90.00
_cell.angle_gamma   90.00
#
_symmetry.space_group_name_H-M   'P 1'
#
loop_
_entity.id
_entity.type
_entity.pdbx_description
1 polymer ?
#
loop_
_entity_poly.entity_id
_entity_poly.type
_entity_poly.pdbx_seq_one_letter_code
_entity_poly.pdbx_strand_id
1 'polypeptide(L)'
;MVRKGAFRNTPDDSEVLVIMLGSGSESESVLHRHGEFLFRIKQGVGLTVVRSADDAIRFINTQHPSFILAIDSEFANPANRRLQTEVAFIVEHGAAFIMCGEFPRNVDVENFRNMAINAFNLGWEPGPIYKGNFQLHKACDVLDRIHRSDGIELDLEILAALVGNVDDRSRLYISRDFDQSNGKTFASVAFEKRAQGYYGWVGDLKGLGSIHNVIFKFIDSAGQKLKTGRLRNLRRGRNMPQNRGGRPGAQYYNNRNKRARAQARPRGPCDNCGKDFTSQICFECQLVFYCSMSCKAAASRKHREVCAAHRVTIGRAIEMAKVGNPMPLVRELIVTPKDHQEVLERLIDCYRFRVESLYRISGIKAGCYRVSSTGNVHLEEFVTFLRHIQRSNQPARPPWWDLASQTQCEDMARNHIMRYFIGRPINEEEVIEYYGTRIMPEALRTLSDVLYGGPVPDREEVLAEQEKQATTTHSALNPGGPGDEWERASSGGGTEEIGEALGNLRLERRVYPVAVVETMPSSSAATSTSSRYSVPSRPRPAPVTPAQKKFPKKREPIVHRWQPSDGNSP
;
A
#
# COMPACT_ATOMS: atom_id res chain seq x y z
N MET A 1 -29.23 0.08 46.37
CA MET A 1 -27.77 0.11 46.66
C MET A 1 -27.02 -0.47 45.46
N VAL A 2 -26.63 0.38 44.50
CA VAL A 2 -25.83 -0.04 43.33
C VAL A 2 -24.36 0.05 43.73
N ARG A 3 -23.66 -1.10 43.77
CA ARG A 3 -22.23 -1.17 44.08
C ARG A 3 -21.43 -0.50 42.96
N LYS A 4 -20.88 0.69 43.22
CA LYS A 4 -19.79 1.28 42.43
C LYS A 4 -18.58 0.34 42.55
N GLY A 5 -18.36 -0.50 41.54
CA GLY A 5 -17.15 -1.30 41.42
C GLY A 5 -15.96 -0.39 41.16
N ALA A 6 -15.04 -0.30 42.11
CA ALA A 6 -13.78 0.39 41.94
C ALA A 6 -12.94 -0.36 40.89
N PHE A 7 -12.73 0.27 39.72
CA PHE A 7 -11.77 -0.18 38.72
C PHE A 7 -10.38 -0.24 39.37
N ARG A 8 -9.78 -1.44 39.42
CA ARG A 8 -8.39 -1.62 39.87
C ARG A 8 -7.46 -1.11 38.76
N ASN A 9 -6.91 0.08 38.95
CA ASN A 9 -5.92 0.72 38.09
C ASN A 9 -4.53 0.10 38.30
N THR A 10 -4.24 -1.03 37.67
CA THR A 10 -2.88 -1.21 37.15
C THR A 10 -2.85 -0.53 35.79
N PRO A 11 -1.96 0.44 35.52
CA PRO A 11 -1.86 1.05 34.20
C PRO A 11 -1.55 -0.06 33.21
N ASP A 12 -2.57 -0.43 32.45
CA ASP A 12 -2.53 -1.48 31.46
C ASP A 12 -1.70 -0.93 30.29
N ASP A 13 -0.68 -1.66 29.82
CA ASP A 13 0.26 -1.24 28.75
C ASP A 13 -0.43 -1.05 27.36
N SER A 14 -1.77 -0.94 27.31
CA SER A 14 -2.55 -0.83 26.09
C SER A 14 -2.58 0.61 25.57
N GLU A 15 -1.42 1.17 25.28
CA GLU A 15 -1.33 2.57 24.87
C GLU A 15 -1.94 2.79 23.46
N VAL A 16 -2.75 3.85 23.34
CA VAL A 16 -3.27 4.31 22.06
C VAL A 16 -2.25 5.26 21.42
N LEU A 17 -1.81 4.95 20.20
CA LEU A 17 -0.99 5.83 19.38
C LEU A 17 -1.88 6.66 18.46
N VAL A 18 -1.78 7.98 18.54
CA VAL A 18 -2.41 8.91 17.60
C VAL A 18 -1.35 9.46 16.65
N ILE A 19 -1.57 9.24 15.36
CA ILE A 19 -0.70 9.73 14.29
C ILE A 19 -1.32 11.00 13.71
N MET A 20 -0.58 12.11 13.79
CA MET A 20 -0.96 13.41 13.26
C MET A 20 0.18 14.01 12.42
N LEU A 21 0.26 13.68 11.13
CA LEU A 21 1.37 14.08 10.25
C LEU A 21 1.12 15.40 9.52
N GLY A 22 -0.07 15.98 9.65
CA GLY A 22 -0.41 17.27 9.07
C GLY A 22 0.51 18.40 9.53
N SER A 23 0.50 19.49 8.77
CA SER A 23 1.25 20.70 9.10
C SER A 23 0.88 21.26 10.49
N GLY A 24 1.71 22.15 11.05
CA GLY A 24 1.49 22.71 12.38
C GLY A 24 0.07 23.25 12.58
N SER A 25 -0.44 24.04 11.63
CA SER A 25 -1.79 24.61 11.67
C SER A 25 -2.91 23.56 11.55
N GLU A 26 -2.74 22.54 10.70
CA GLU A 26 -3.70 21.44 10.60
C GLU A 26 -3.75 20.61 11.88
N SER A 27 -2.58 20.34 12.47
CA SER A 27 -2.46 19.60 13.72
C SER A 27 -3.15 20.35 14.88
N GLU A 28 -3.06 21.69 14.91
CA GLU A 28 -3.76 22.52 15.89
C GLU A 28 -5.28 22.51 15.66
N SER A 29 -5.72 22.58 14.41
CA SER A 29 -7.15 22.49 14.06
C SER A 29 -7.75 21.13 14.45
N VAL A 30 -7.01 20.04 14.26
CA VAL A 30 -7.38 18.70 14.70
C VAL A 30 -7.50 18.65 16.23
N LEU A 31 -6.50 19.17 16.96
CA LEU A 31 -6.54 19.21 18.43
C LEU A 31 -7.68 20.07 18.95
N HIS A 32 -8.01 21.16 18.26
CA HIS A 32 -9.14 22.01 18.63
C HIS A 32 -10.48 21.28 18.45
N ARG A 33 -10.67 20.61 17.31
CA ARG A 33 -11.94 19.93 16.99
C ARG A 33 -12.15 18.60 17.73
N HIS A 34 -11.08 17.83 17.92
CA HIS A 34 -11.13 16.51 18.55
C HIS A 34 -10.49 16.48 19.94
N GLY A 35 -10.17 17.64 20.52
CA GLY A 35 -9.46 17.75 21.79
C GLY A 35 -10.19 17.06 22.95
N GLU A 36 -11.52 17.20 23.02
CA GLU A 36 -12.32 16.52 24.05
C GLU A 36 -12.28 15.00 23.89
N PHE A 37 -12.40 14.50 22.66
CA PHE A 37 -12.32 13.08 22.35
C PHE A 37 -10.94 12.49 22.72
N LEU A 38 -9.87 13.16 22.30
CA LEU A 38 -8.50 12.76 22.62
C LEU A 38 -8.22 12.84 24.12
N PHE A 39 -8.74 13.86 24.79
CA PHE A 39 -8.65 13.99 26.23
C PHE A 39 -9.34 12.81 26.94
N ARG A 40 -10.53 12.42 26.50
CA ARG A 40 -11.24 11.25 27.05
C ARG A 40 -10.48 9.94 26.83
N ILE A 41 -9.87 9.72 25.66
CA ILE A 41 -8.99 8.56 25.43
C ILE A 41 -7.80 8.59 26.39
N LYS A 42 -7.15 9.75 26.52
CA LYS A 42 -5.99 9.91 27.41
C LYS A 42 -6.32 9.59 28.87
N GLN A 43 -7.51 9.95 29.34
CA GLN A 43 -7.95 9.64 30.71
C GLN A 43 -8.31 8.15 30.91
N GLY A 44 -8.77 7.47 29.86
CA GLY A 44 -9.24 6.09 29.95
C GLY A 44 -8.15 5.04 29.74
N VAL A 45 -7.42 5.13 28.63
CA VAL A 45 -6.57 4.03 28.11
C VAL A 45 -5.09 4.43 28.01
N GLY A 46 -4.79 5.73 28.10
CA GLY A 46 -3.47 6.27 27.80
C GLY A 46 -3.31 6.60 26.32
N LEU A 47 -2.66 7.73 26.05
CA LEU A 47 -2.57 8.29 24.71
C LEU A 47 -1.20 8.91 24.48
N THR A 48 -0.53 8.50 23.40
CA THR A 48 0.63 9.20 22.85
C THR A 48 0.29 9.76 21.48
N VAL A 49 0.56 11.05 21.27
CA VAL A 49 0.41 11.74 19.99
C VAL A 49 1.78 11.90 19.35
N VAL A 50 1.93 11.50 18.10
CA VAL A 50 3.16 11.66 17.31
C VAL A 50 2.90 12.54 16.09
N ARG A 51 3.90 13.36 15.75
CA ARG A 51 3.81 14.35 14.65
C ARG A 51 4.77 14.11 13.49
N SER A 52 5.48 12.98 13.50
CA SER A 52 6.38 12.60 12.41
C SER A 52 6.30 11.11 12.15
N ALA A 53 6.53 10.71 10.90
CA ALA A 53 6.49 9.31 10.52
C ALA A 53 7.58 8.49 11.23
N ASP A 54 8.78 9.05 11.42
CA ASP A 54 9.88 8.38 12.11
C ASP A 54 9.59 8.18 13.60
N ASP A 55 8.97 9.15 14.27
CA ASP A 55 8.57 8.99 15.68
C ASP A 55 7.47 7.96 15.83
N ALA A 56 6.51 7.92 14.91
CA ALA A 56 5.47 6.91 14.85
C ALA A 56 6.06 5.50 14.64
N ILE A 57 6.96 5.33 13.67
CA ILE A 57 7.67 4.07 13.43
C ILE A 57 8.47 3.66 14.67
N ARG A 58 9.19 4.59 15.30
CA ARG A 58 9.95 4.31 16.52
C ARG A 58 9.03 3.83 17.64
N PHE A 59 7.91 4.52 17.84
CA PHE A 59 6.93 4.16 18.86
C PHE A 59 6.29 2.80 18.62
N ILE A 60 5.83 2.52 17.38
CA ILE A 60 5.28 1.21 16.98
C ILE A 60 6.28 0.10 17.29
N ASN A 61 7.55 0.35 16.99
CA ASN A 61 8.62 -0.60 17.22
C ASN A 61 9.00 -0.76 18.70
N THR A 62 8.86 0.26 19.55
CA THR A 62 9.29 0.17 20.96
C THR A 62 8.15 -0.21 21.90
N GLN A 63 6.98 0.39 21.72
CA GLN A 63 5.85 0.26 22.65
C GLN A 63 4.81 -0.75 22.19
N HIS A 64 4.76 -1.07 20.89
CA HIS A 64 3.78 -2.02 20.32
C HIS A 64 2.32 -1.67 20.70
N PRO A 65 1.82 -0.48 20.30
CA PRO A 65 0.49 -0.02 20.66
C PRO A 65 -0.59 -1.03 20.23
N SER A 66 -1.61 -1.20 21.08
CA SER A 66 -2.77 -2.02 20.73
C SER A 66 -3.72 -1.31 19.78
N PHE A 67 -3.69 0.02 19.78
CA PHE A 67 -4.56 0.87 18.97
C PHE A 67 -3.76 1.98 18.31
N ILE A 68 -4.02 2.19 17.03
CA ILE A 68 -3.43 3.26 16.24
C ILE A 68 -4.57 4.04 15.59
N LEU A 69 -4.60 5.35 15.83
CA LEU A 69 -5.56 6.27 15.23
C LEU A 69 -4.83 7.16 14.21
N ALA A 70 -5.21 7.10 12.93
CA ALA A 70 -4.81 8.10 11.94
C ALA A 70 -5.89 9.18 11.88
N ILE A 71 -5.55 10.40 12.28
CA ILE A 71 -6.52 11.50 12.41
C ILE A 71 -6.45 12.47 11.23
N ASP A 72 -5.33 12.57 10.52
CA ASP A 72 -5.21 13.40 9.32
C ASP A 72 -4.85 12.59 8.08
N SER A 73 -5.23 13.14 6.92
CA SER A 73 -5.06 12.48 5.62
C SER A 73 -3.61 12.35 5.17
N GLU A 74 -2.68 13.08 5.77
CA GLU A 74 -1.26 13.03 5.43
C GLU A 74 -0.66 11.64 5.69
N PHE A 75 -1.28 10.85 6.58
CA PHE A 75 -0.97 9.44 6.74
C PHE A 75 -1.09 8.64 5.42
N ALA A 76 -2.03 8.98 4.53
CA ALA A 76 -2.23 8.30 3.24
C ALA A 76 -1.22 8.73 2.16
N ASN A 77 -0.43 9.79 2.38
CA ASN A 77 0.55 10.26 1.41
C ASN A 77 1.56 9.15 1.08
N PRO A 78 1.86 8.86 -0.20
CA PRO A 78 2.88 7.89 -0.60
C PRO A 78 4.26 8.12 0.03
N ALA A 79 4.59 9.36 0.41
CA ALA A 79 5.82 9.67 1.14
C ALA A 79 5.92 8.92 2.49
N ASN A 80 4.77 8.58 3.09
CA ASN A 80 4.66 7.88 4.36
C ASN A 80 4.50 6.35 4.19
N ARG A 81 4.74 5.78 3.00
CA ARG A 81 4.58 4.33 2.71
C ARG A 81 5.28 3.44 3.73
N ARG A 82 6.48 3.80 4.17
CA ARG A 82 7.22 3.04 5.19
C ARG A 82 6.46 2.93 6.51
N LEU A 83 5.85 4.03 6.97
CA LEU A 83 5.03 4.03 8.17
C LEU A 83 3.77 3.18 7.96
N GLN A 84 3.12 3.31 6.81
CA GLN A 84 1.94 2.51 6.46
C GLN A 84 2.25 1.01 6.52
N THR A 85 3.41 0.57 6.03
CA THR A 85 3.87 -0.82 6.11
C THR A 85 4.08 -1.29 7.56
N GLU A 86 4.65 -0.46 8.44
CA GLU A 86 4.82 -0.82 9.86
C GLU A 86 3.48 -0.87 10.60
N VAL A 87 2.53 0.01 10.25
CA VAL A 87 1.15 -0.03 10.77
C VAL A 87 0.45 -1.31 10.30
N ALA A 88 0.50 -1.62 9.01
CA ALA A 88 -0.07 -2.84 8.45
C ALA A 88 0.49 -4.08 9.16
N PHE A 89 1.82 -4.12 9.31
CA PHE A 89 2.50 -5.21 10.00
C PHE A 89 2.01 -5.38 11.44
N ILE A 90 1.95 -4.32 12.26
CA ILE A 90 1.52 -4.50 13.65
C ILE A 90 0.02 -4.85 13.76
N VAL A 91 -0.82 -4.34 12.85
CA VAL A 91 -2.24 -4.71 12.78
C VAL A 91 -2.40 -6.19 12.45
N GLU A 92 -1.69 -6.73 11.46
CA GLU A 92 -1.76 -8.16 11.12
C GLU A 92 -1.43 -9.08 12.30
N HIS A 93 -0.67 -8.57 13.28
CA HIS A 93 -0.30 -9.29 14.49
C HIS A 93 -1.13 -8.95 15.72
N GLY A 94 -2.26 -8.25 15.57
CA GLY A 94 -3.20 -8.03 16.66
C GLY A 94 -3.17 -6.62 17.26
N ALA A 95 -2.85 -5.60 16.47
CA ALA A 95 -3.27 -4.23 16.77
C ALA A 95 -4.58 -3.89 16.02
N ALA A 96 -5.19 -2.77 16.37
CA ALA A 96 -6.25 -2.16 15.59
C ALA A 96 -5.81 -0.80 15.03
N PHE A 97 -6.11 -0.56 13.76
CA PHE A 97 -5.86 0.72 13.08
C PHE A 97 -7.18 1.36 12.67
N ILE A 98 -7.42 2.61 13.08
CA ILE A 98 -8.68 3.32 12.82
C ILE A 98 -8.37 4.65 12.12
N MET A 99 -8.94 4.84 10.94
CA MET A 99 -8.96 6.10 10.20
C MET A 99 -10.18 6.91 10.64
N CYS A 100 -9.96 8.07 11.28
CA CYS A 100 -11.04 8.84 11.92
C CYS A 100 -10.73 10.33 11.98
N GLY A 101 -11.66 11.12 12.53
CA GLY A 101 -11.51 12.57 12.70
C GLY A 101 -11.43 13.31 11.37
N GLU A 102 -10.30 13.94 11.08
CA GLU A 102 -10.10 14.71 9.85
C GLU A 102 -9.64 13.87 8.66
N PHE A 103 -9.23 12.62 8.89
CA PHE A 103 -8.75 11.73 7.85
C PHE A 103 -9.79 11.55 6.72
N PRO A 104 -11.05 11.15 7.01
CA PRO A 104 -12.05 10.95 5.96
C PRO A 104 -12.42 12.22 5.19
N ARG A 105 -12.20 13.39 5.81
CA ARG A 105 -12.56 14.69 5.22
C ARG A 105 -11.59 15.09 4.11
N ASN A 106 -10.29 14.92 4.36
CA ASN A 106 -9.24 15.56 3.59
C ASN A 106 -8.39 14.55 2.80
N VAL A 107 -8.73 13.26 2.85
CA VAL A 107 -7.95 12.23 2.15
C VAL A 107 -8.20 12.29 0.66
N ASP A 108 -7.11 12.45 -0.09
CA ASP A 108 -7.14 12.36 -1.54
C ASP A 108 -7.56 10.94 -1.98
N VAL A 109 -8.38 10.87 -3.03
CA VAL A 109 -8.99 9.63 -3.51
C VAL A 109 -7.93 8.63 -3.98
N GLU A 110 -6.92 9.09 -4.69
CA GLU A 110 -5.87 8.25 -5.23
C GLU A 110 -4.94 7.76 -4.11
N ASN A 111 -4.54 8.66 -3.21
CA ASN A 111 -3.74 8.31 -2.04
C ASN A 111 -4.45 7.31 -1.13
N PHE A 112 -5.75 7.49 -0.87
CA PHE A 112 -6.54 6.53 -0.10
C PHE A 112 -6.57 5.16 -0.78
N ARG A 113 -6.90 5.09 -2.07
CA ARG A 113 -6.95 3.81 -2.81
C ARG A 113 -5.60 3.11 -2.80
N ASN A 114 -4.52 3.86 -3.05
CA ASN A 114 -3.17 3.32 -3.04
C ASN A 114 -2.79 2.79 -1.65
N MET A 115 -3.09 3.52 -0.58
CA MET A 115 -2.83 3.07 0.79
C MET A 115 -3.70 1.84 1.15
N ALA A 116 -5.02 1.91 0.94
CA ALA A 116 -5.96 0.84 1.27
C ALA A 116 -5.58 -0.46 0.58
N ILE A 117 -5.31 -0.42 -0.73
CA ILE A 117 -4.96 -1.60 -1.51
C ILE A 117 -3.53 -2.04 -1.20
N ASN A 118 -2.53 -1.15 -1.26
CA ASN A 118 -1.12 -1.56 -1.27
C ASN A 118 -0.55 -1.76 0.14
N ALA A 119 -1.00 -1.00 1.14
CA ALA A 119 -0.53 -1.15 2.51
C ALA A 119 -1.40 -2.14 3.30
N PHE A 120 -2.72 -2.10 3.13
CA PHE A 120 -3.65 -2.83 4.01
C PHE A 120 -4.39 -3.99 3.36
N ASN A 121 -4.25 -4.18 2.04
CA ASN A 121 -4.98 -5.19 1.27
C ASN A 121 -6.51 -5.08 1.44
N LEU A 122 -7.00 -3.86 1.59
CA LEU A 122 -8.42 -3.55 1.68
C LEU A 122 -8.93 -3.19 0.29
N GLY A 123 -10.06 -3.76 -0.11
CA GLY A 123 -10.76 -3.39 -1.35
C GLY A 123 -11.52 -2.08 -1.26
N TRP A 124 -11.35 -1.33 -0.17
CA TRP A 124 -12.13 -0.15 0.15
C TRP A 124 -11.89 0.99 -0.85
N GLU A 125 -12.97 1.68 -1.21
CA GLU A 125 -12.94 2.86 -2.06
C GLU A 125 -13.50 4.07 -1.31
N PRO A 126 -13.03 5.28 -1.55
CA PRO A 126 -13.64 6.47 -0.97
C PRO A 126 -15.03 6.66 -1.60
N GLY A 127 -16.04 6.84 -0.77
CA GLY A 127 -17.42 7.09 -1.16
C GLY A 127 -17.78 8.58 -1.12
N PRO A 128 -19.02 8.93 -1.49
CA PRO A 128 -19.49 10.31 -1.41
C PRO A 128 -19.60 10.78 0.05
N ILE A 129 -19.61 12.09 0.24
CA ILE A 129 -20.03 12.69 1.51
C ILE A 129 -21.57 12.74 1.50
N TYR A 130 -22.19 12.21 2.54
CA TYR A 130 -23.64 12.15 2.67
C TYR A 130 -24.11 12.59 4.06
N LYS A 131 -25.18 13.40 4.07
CA LYS A 131 -25.88 13.80 5.28
C LYS A 131 -27.21 13.06 5.32
N GLY A 132 -27.43 12.26 6.34
CA GLY A 132 -28.70 11.57 6.51
C GLY A 132 -28.69 10.61 7.68
N ASN A 133 -29.65 9.69 7.65
CA ASN A 133 -29.85 8.69 8.70
C ASN A 133 -29.09 7.41 8.37
N PHE A 134 -28.30 6.95 9.34
CA PHE A 134 -27.52 5.73 9.27
C PHE A 134 -28.01 4.75 10.31
N GLN A 135 -28.21 3.51 9.91
CA GLN A 135 -28.71 2.46 10.79
C GLN A 135 -27.61 1.49 11.13
N LEU A 136 -27.68 0.99 12.36
CA LEU A 136 -26.82 -0.09 12.82
C LEU A 136 -27.12 -1.36 12.01
N HIS A 137 -26.10 -1.83 11.30
CA HIS A 137 -26.26 -2.95 10.39
C HIS A 137 -26.17 -4.27 11.16
N LYS A 138 -27.27 -5.02 11.14
CA LYS A 138 -27.39 -6.30 11.88
C LYS A 138 -26.44 -7.39 11.40
N ALA A 139 -25.98 -7.33 10.14
CA ALA A 139 -25.06 -8.31 9.58
C ALA A 139 -23.61 -8.11 10.07
N CYS A 140 -23.33 -6.98 10.73
CA CYS A 140 -22.02 -6.72 11.29
C CYS A 140 -21.68 -7.73 12.38
N ASP A 141 -20.74 -8.63 12.08
CA ASP A 141 -20.23 -9.65 13.00
C ASP A 141 -18.86 -9.26 13.59
N VAL A 142 -18.30 -8.14 13.16
CA VAL A 142 -17.02 -7.66 13.63
C VAL A 142 -17.13 -7.23 15.08
N LEU A 143 -16.30 -7.86 15.92
CA LEU A 143 -16.34 -7.80 17.38
C LEU A 143 -17.69 -8.24 17.95
N ASP A 144 -17.88 -9.56 18.08
CA ASP A 144 -19.03 -10.21 18.73
C ASP A 144 -19.83 -9.27 19.65
N ARG A 145 -21.02 -8.86 19.18
CA ARG A 145 -22.00 -8.07 19.94
C ARG A 145 -21.67 -6.58 20.13
N ILE A 146 -20.79 -5.96 19.33
CA ILE A 146 -20.62 -4.50 19.40
C ILE A 146 -21.95 -3.76 19.21
N HIS A 147 -22.84 -4.28 18.37
CA HIS A 147 -24.20 -3.75 18.14
C HIS A 147 -25.14 -3.87 19.36
N ARG A 148 -24.75 -4.61 20.41
CA ARG A 148 -25.51 -4.76 21.67
C ARG A 148 -24.85 -4.02 22.82
N SER A 149 -23.74 -3.35 22.58
CA SER A 149 -23.02 -2.62 23.61
C SER A 149 -23.80 -1.37 24.01
N ASP A 150 -23.96 -1.16 25.31
CA ASP A 150 -24.62 0.04 25.83
C ASP A 150 -23.94 1.31 25.31
N GLY A 151 -24.73 2.28 24.84
CA GLY A 151 -24.25 3.56 24.30
C GLY A 151 -23.98 3.58 22.79
N ILE A 152 -24.25 2.48 22.08
CA ILE A 152 -24.33 2.45 20.62
C ILE A 152 -25.78 2.74 20.21
N GLU A 153 -25.99 3.83 19.47
CA GLU A 153 -27.32 4.23 18.99
C GLU A 153 -27.73 3.36 17.80
N LEU A 154 -29.02 3.00 17.72
CA LEU A 154 -29.54 2.16 16.62
C LEU A 154 -29.59 2.93 15.30
N ASP A 155 -29.89 4.22 15.38
CA ASP A 155 -29.97 5.15 14.26
C ASP A 155 -29.13 6.38 14.59
N LEU A 156 -28.40 6.90 13.61
CA LEU A 156 -27.52 8.04 13.72
C LEU A 156 -27.81 9.04 12.59
N GLU A 157 -28.14 10.28 12.93
CA GLU A 157 -28.22 11.36 11.94
C GLU A 157 -26.88 12.11 11.89
N ILE A 158 -26.06 11.83 10.87
CA ILE A 158 -24.70 12.38 10.77
C ILE A 158 -24.40 12.90 9.36
N LEU A 159 -23.36 13.75 9.27
CA LEU A 159 -22.71 14.09 8.00
C LEU A 159 -21.44 13.25 7.94
N ALA A 160 -21.39 12.28 7.03
CA ALA A 160 -20.28 11.33 6.95
C ALA A 160 -19.69 11.21 5.54
N ALA A 161 -18.37 11.06 5.46
CA ALA A 161 -17.70 10.52 4.28
C ALA A 161 -17.85 9.00 4.27
N LEU A 162 -18.49 8.47 3.22
CA LEU A 162 -18.70 7.03 3.10
C LEU A 162 -17.43 6.33 2.63
N VAL A 163 -17.31 5.04 2.96
CA VAL A 163 -16.36 4.11 2.34
C VAL A 163 -17.15 3.04 1.59
N GLY A 164 -16.77 2.78 0.35
CA GLY A 164 -17.39 1.84 -0.57
C GLY A 164 -16.62 0.52 -0.68
N ASN A 165 -17.27 -0.48 -1.28
CA ASN A 165 -16.74 -1.84 -1.46
C ASN A 165 -16.32 -2.49 -0.14
N VAL A 166 -17.14 -2.29 0.89
CA VAL A 166 -16.96 -2.87 2.22
C VAL A 166 -17.75 -4.16 2.30
N ASP A 167 -17.13 -5.24 2.77
CA ASP A 167 -17.83 -6.51 3.01
C ASP A 167 -19.02 -6.31 3.96
N ASP A 168 -20.14 -6.95 3.67
CA ASP A 168 -21.40 -6.83 4.42
C ASP A 168 -21.20 -6.95 5.95
N ARG A 169 -20.33 -7.88 6.36
CA ARG A 169 -20.03 -8.17 7.77
C ARG A 169 -19.17 -7.11 8.44
N SER A 170 -18.47 -6.30 7.66
CA SER A 170 -17.58 -5.25 8.12
C SER A 170 -18.29 -3.89 8.28
N ARG A 171 -19.51 -3.75 7.76
CA ARG A 171 -20.26 -2.49 7.77
C ARG A 171 -21.01 -2.34 9.09
N LEU A 172 -20.67 -1.35 9.92
CA LEU A 172 -21.36 -1.12 11.19
C LEU A 172 -22.55 -0.17 11.05
N TYR A 173 -22.38 0.95 10.33
CA TYR A 173 -23.45 1.91 10.06
C TYR A 173 -23.63 2.11 8.56
N ILE A 174 -24.84 1.86 8.08
CA ILE A 174 -25.22 1.94 6.66
C ILE A 174 -26.34 2.94 6.43
N SER A 175 -26.35 3.60 5.27
CA SER A 175 -27.50 4.41 4.83
C SER A 175 -28.41 3.55 3.96
N ARG A 176 -29.71 3.54 4.25
CA ARG A 176 -30.72 2.81 3.44
C ARG A 176 -30.74 3.28 1.99
N ASP A 177 -30.47 4.56 1.76
CA ASP A 177 -30.49 5.17 0.44
C ASP A 177 -29.40 4.63 -0.48
N PHE A 178 -28.24 4.26 0.09
CA PHE A 178 -27.10 3.76 -0.69
C PHE A 178 -27.07 2.24 -0.81
N ASP A 179 -27.57 1.51 0.18
CA ASP A 179 -27.52 0.05 0.21
C ASP A 179 -28.34 -0.62 -0.92
N GLN A 180 -29.36 0.08 -1.42
CA GLN A 180 -30.21 -0.40 -2.52
C GLN A 180 -29.67 -0.06 -3.91
N SER A 181 -28.64 0.80 -4.00
CA SER A 181 -28.18 1.36 -5.26
C SER A 181 -26.91 0.69 -5.77
N ASN A 182 -26.96 0.14 -6.99
CA ASN A 182 -25.79 -0.11 -7.84
C ASN A 182 -24.81 -1.23 -7.42
N GLY A 183 -25.20 -2.15 -6.55
CA GLY A 183 -24.35 -3.29 -6.16
C GLY A 183 -23.04 -2.91 -5.46
N LYS A 184 -22.89 -1.64 -5.09
CA LYS A 184 -21.76 -1.14 -4.29
C LYS A 184 -22.20 -1.04 -2.84
N THR A 185 -21.46 -1.66 -1.95
CA THR A 185 -21.72 -1.62 -0.51
C THR A 185 -21.01 -0.43 0.11
N PHE A 186 -21.77 0.50 0.69
CA PHE A 186 -21.24 1.68 1.39
C PHE A 186 -21.47 1.60 2.90
N ALA A 187 -20.60 2.22 3.68
CA ALA A 187 -20.75 2.41 5.12
C ALA A 187 -20.18 3.75 5.58
N SER A 188 -20.77 4.36 6.60
CA SER A 188 -20.19 5.52 7.30
C SER A 188 -19.22 5.10 8.39
N VAL A 189 -19.45 3.93 8.99
CA VAL A 189 -18.54 3.29 9.93
C VAL A 189 -18.36 1.84 9.52
N ALA A 190 -17.10 1.43 9.35
CA ALA A 190 -16.75 0.07 8.98
C ALA A 190 -15.57 -0.41 9.83
N PHE A 191 -15.61 -1.69 10.20
CA PHE A 191 -14.49 -2.37 10.83
C PHE A 191 -14.30 -3.70 10.13
N GLU A 192 -13.08 -4.01 9.68
CA GLU A 192 -12.77 -5.24 8.99
C GLU A 192 -11.66 -5.99 9.73
N LYS A 193 -11.92 -7.26 10.03
CA LYS A 193 -10.92 -8.12 10.66
C LYS A 193 -9.98 -8.69 9.61
N ARG A 194 -8.68 -8.48 9.78
CA ARG A 194 -7.63 -9.04 8.92
C ARG A 194 -6.56 -9.67 9.78
N ALA A 195 -6.25 -10.93 9.49
CA ALA A 195 -5.38 -11.77 10.32
C ALA A 195 -5.79 -11.69 11.81
N GLN A 196 -4.93 -11.17 12.68
CA GLN A 196 -5.19 -11.07 14.12
C GLN A 196 -5.72 -9.69 14.55
N GLY A 197 -5.69 -8.68 13.68
CA GLY A 197 -6.09 -7.32 13.99
C GLY A 197 -7.31 -6.83 13.25
N TYR A 198 -7.48 -5.51 13.31
CA TYR A 198 -8.66 -4.83 12.77
C TYR A 198 -8.26 -3.54 12.05
N TYR A 199 -8.95 -3.28 10.95
CA TYR A 199 -8.94 -2.01 10.25
C TYR A 199 -10.28 -1.32 10.44
N GLY A 200 -10.27 -0.02 10.73
CA GLY A 200 -11.48 0.77 11.00
C GLY A 200 -11.54 2.02 10.13
N TRP A 201 -12.74 2.34 9.66
CA TRP A 201 -13.11 3.60 9.05
C TRP A 201 -14.23 4.24 9.86
N VAL A 202 -14.05 5.51 10.23
CA VAL A 202 -15.06 6.31 10.92
C VAL A 202 -15.23 7.62 10.18
N GLY A 203 -16.22 7.69 9.30
CA GLY A 203 -16.44 8.77 8.35
C GLY A 203 -17.07 10.04 8.90
N ASP A 204 -17.32 10.15 10.21
CA ASP A 204 -18.02 11.30 10.80
C ASP A 204 -17.21 12.60 10.62
N LEU A 205 -17.84 13.58 9.97
CA LEU A 205 -17.22 14.87 9.69
C LEU A 205 -17.56 15.92 10.76
N LYS A 206 -18.50 15.66 11.67
CA LYS A 206 -18.93 16.64 12.69
C LYS A 206 -18.33 16.41 14.07
N GLY A 207 -17.72 15.24 14.32
CA GLY A 207 -17.17 14.90 15.63
C GLY A 207 -18.25 14.71 16.69
N LEU A 208 -19.36 14.07 16.31
CA LEU A 208 -20.48 13.82 17.19
C LEU A 208 -20.08 12.87 18.32
N GLY A 209 -20.53 13.18 19.55
CA GLY A 209 -20.21 12.38 20.73
C GLY A 209 -20.66 10.92 20.65
N SER A 210 -21.74 10.65 19.91
CA SER A 210 -22.25 9.30 19.66
C SER A 210 -21.25 8.44 18.88
N ILE A 211 -20.59 8.99 17.87
CA ILE A 211 -19.55 8.29 17.10
C ILE A 211 -18.28 8.08 17.94
N HIS A 212 -17.92 9.04 18.79
CA HIS A 212 -16.82 8.81 19.75
C HIS A 212 -17.12 7.63 20.67
N ASN A 213 -18.37 7.44 21.12
CA ASN A 213 -18.76 6.27 21.91
C ASN A 213 -18.58 4.96 21.12
N VAL A 214 -18.83 4.95 19.81
CA VAL A 214 -18.55 3.78 18.95
C VAL A 214 -17.06 3.42 19.00
N ILE A 215 -16.16 4.41 18.85
CA ILE A 215 -14.72 4.18 18.93
C ILE A 215 -14.32 3.67 20.32
N PHE A 216 -14.85 4.26 21.41
CA PHE A 216 -14.57 3.78 22.77
C PHE A 216 -15.02 2.33 22.97
N LYS A 217 -16.23 1.98 22.55
CA LYS A 217 -16.75 0.61 22.67
C LYS A 217 -15.97 -0.37 21.81
N PHE A 218 -15.51 0.07 20.64
CA PHE A 218 -14.60 -0.71 19.83
C PHE A 218 -13.27 -0.96 20.56
N ILE A 219 -12.65 0.08 21.14
CA ILE A 219 -11.41 -0.04 21.92
C ILE A 219 -11.61 -0.98 23.11
N ASP A 220 -12.70 -0.85 23.86
CA ASP A 220 -13.00 -1.73 24.99
C ASP A 220 -13.18 -3.19 24.56
N SER A 221 -13.90 -3.43 23.47
CA SER A 221 -14.24 -4.77 22.99
C SER A 221 -13.07 -5.46 22.30
N ALA A 222 -12.36 -4.75 21.42
CA ALA A 222 -11.17 -5.24 20.75
C ALA A 222 -10.02 -5.42 21.74
N GLY A 223 -9.84 -4.49 22.68
CA GLY A 223 -8.71 -4.48 23.61
C GLY A 223 -8.63 -5.75 24.45
N GLN A 224 -9.79 -6.27 24.87
CA GLN A 224 -9.86 -7.56 25.56
C GLN A 224 -9.36 -8.72 24.69
N LYS A 225 -9.70 -8.74 23.40
CA LYS A 225 -9.28 -9.79 22.46
C LYS A 225 -7.79 -9.65 22.12
N LEU A 226 -7.32 -8.43 21.85
CA LEU A 226 -5.93 -8.16 21.46
C LEU A 226 -4.92 -8.50 22.57
N LYS A 227 -5.28 -8.29 23.84
CA LYS A 227 -4.44 -8.65 25.00
C LYS A 227 -4.12 -10.14 25.10
N THR A 228 -5.02 -11.01 24.63
CA THR A 228 -4.85 -12.47 24.74
C THR A 228 -3.79 -13.01 23.76
N GLY A 229 -3.53 -12.30 22.65
CA GLY A 229 -2.57 -12.69 21.62
C GLY A 229 -1.23 -11.96 21.73
N ARG A 230 -0.55 -12.03 22.89
CA ARG A 230 0.67 -11.22 23.17
C ARG A 230 1.66 -11.15 21.99
N LEU A 231 1.72 -9.96 21.39
CA LEU A 231 2.73 -9.44 20.43
C LEU A 231 4.20 -9.65 20.86
N ARG A 232 4.46 -10.00 22.14
CA ARG A 232 5.81 -10.20 22.70
C ARG A 232 6.63 -11.28 21.97
N ASN A 233 5.99 -12.21 21.26
CA ASN A 233 6.70 -13.26 20.52
C ASN A 233 7.25 -12.80 19.15
N LEU A 234 6.79 -11.66 18.60
CA LEU A 234 7.17 -11.20 17.26
C LEU A 234 8.66 -10.89 17.10
N ARG A 235 9.33 -10.48 18.17
CA ARG A 235 10.76 -10.15 18.14
C ARG A 235 11.70 -11.34 18.23
N ARG A 236 11.22 -12.54 18.56
CA ARG A 236 12.09 -13.74 18.46
C ARG A 236 12.32 -14.16 17.00
N GLY A 237 11.48 -13.73 16.06
CA GLY A 237 11.57 -14.08 14.64
C GLY A 237 12.37 -13.10 13.76
N ARG A 238 12.29 -11.79 14.02
CA ARG A 238 13.09 -10.78 13.30
C ARG A 238 14.50 -10.74 13.89
N ASN A 239 15.41 -11.56 13.36
CA ASN A 239 16.86 -11.42 13.54
C ASN A 239 17.34 -10.08 12.96
N MET A 240 17.07 -8.95 13.61
CA MET A 240 17.85 -7.74 13.36
C MET A 240 19.20 -7.92 14.07
N PRO A 241 20.34 -7.86 13.35
CA PRO A 241 21.63 -7.82 14.00
C PRO A 241 21.67 -6.56 14.88
N GLN A 242 21.61 -6.73 16.19
CA GLN A 242 21.91 -5.64 17.11
C GLN A 242 23.37 -5.26 16.90
N ASN A 243 23.57 -4.13 16.21
CA ASN A 243 24.86 -3.50 16.06
C ASN A 243 25.24 -2.90 17.43
N ARG A 244 25.62 -3.77 18.38
CA ARG A 244 26.26 -3.34 19.62
C ARG A 244 27.65 -2.84 19.22
N GLY A 245 27.84 -1.53 19.33
CA GLY A 245 29.11 -0.84 19.13
C GLY A 245 30.18 -1.27 20.15
N GLY A 246 30.70 -2.49 20.00
CA GLY A 246 31.91 -2.94 20.66
C GLY A 246 33.12 -2.32 19.97
N ARG A 247 33.95 -1.61 20.75
CA ARG A 247 35.26 -1.09 20.35
C ARG A 247 36.11 -2.17 19.66
N PRO A 248 36.91 -1.84 18.63
CA PRO A 248 37.77 -2.79 17.96
C PRO A 248 38.96 -3.14 18.86
N GLY A 249 38.81 -4.20 19.64
CA GLY A 249 39.92 -4.93 20.24
C GLY A 249 40.53 -5.85 19.20
N ALA A 250 41.82 -5.68 18.94
CA ALA A 250 42.62 -6.54 18.09
C ALA A 250 42.54 -8.02 18.51
N GLN A 251 42.83 -8.91 17.55
CA GLN A 251 42.94 -10.38 17.63
C GLN A 251 41.63 -11.16 17.47
N TYR A 252 41.40 -11.70 16.26
CA TYR A 252 41.51 -13.15 16.04
C TYR A 252 41.35 -13.50 14.56
N TYR A 253 42.36 -14.16 14.00
CA TYR A 253 42.31 -14.83 12.70
C TYR A 253 41.40 -16.09 12.79
N ASN A 254 40.71 -16.38 11.68
CA ASN A 254 40.18 -17.69 11.29
C ASN A 254 39.10 -18.35 12.16
N ASN A 255 37.81 -18.09 11.88
CA ASN A 255 36.73 -19.11 11.95
C ASN A 255 35.38 -18.65 11.37
N ARG A 256 35.36 -18.12 10.13
CA ARG A 256 34.11 -17.64 9.49
C ARG A 256 33.37 -18.69 8.64
N ASN A 257 33.85 -19.93 8.58
CA ASN A 257 33.17 -21.04 7.90
C ASN A 257 32.71 -22.06 8.94
N LYS A 258 31.45 -22.04 9.40
CA LYS A 258 30.71 -23.23 9.92
C LYS A 258 29.33 -23.01 10.57
N ARG A 259 28.67 -21.86 10.40
CA ARG A 259 27.27 -21.73 10.87
C ARG A 259 26.34 -21.10 9.82
N ALA A 260 26.41 -21.61 8.59
CA ALA A 260 25.21 -21.59 7.75
C ALA A 260 24.15 -22.42 8.49
N ARG A 261 23.04 -21.79 8.89
CA ARG A 261 21.85 -22.50 9.40
C ARG A 261 21.54 -23.61 8.41
N ALA A 262 21.62 -24.86 8.84
CA ALA A 262 21.25 -25.99 7.99
C ALA A 262 19.82 -25.77 7.51
N GLN A 263 19.66 -25.42 6.23
CA GLN A 263 18.35 -25.26 5.62
C GLN A 263 17.59 -26.57 5.85
N ALA A 264 16.33 -26.46 6.30
CA ALA A 264 15.48 -27.62 6.47
C ALA A 264 15.47 -28.38 5.14
N ARG A 265 15.98 -29.61 5.14
CA ARG A 265 16.01 -30.43 3.93
C ARG A 265 14.56 -30.61 3.47
N PRO A 266 14.25 -30.34 2.18
CA PRO A 266 12.91 -30.55 1.67
C PRO A 266 12.48 -32.00 1.93
N ARG A 267 11.23 -32.19 2.35
CA ARG A 267 10.63 -33.50 2.64
C ARG A 267 9.37 -33.66 1.79
N GLY A 268 9.18 -34.86 1.25
CA GLY A 268 7.99 -35.21 0.48
C GLY A 268 7.71 -36.71 0.51
N PRO A 269 6.50 -37.13 0.08
CA PRO A 269 6.15 -38.54 -0.02
C PRO A 269 6.99 -39.25 -1.08
N CYS A 270 7.30 -40.52 -0.85
CA CYS A 270 8.04 -41.34 -1.82
C CYS A 270 7.18 -41.59 -3.07
N ASP A 271 7.70 -41.26 -4.24
CA ASP A 271 6.98 -41.45 -5.52
C ASP A 271 6.72 -42.93 -5.87
N ASN A 272 7.56 -43.85 -5.36
CA ASN A 272 7.39 -45.27 -5.61
C ASN A 272 6.44 -45.97 -4.61
N CYS A 273 6.66 -45.76 -3.30
CA CYS A 273 5.98 -46.53 -2.26
C CYS A 273 5.01 -45.71 -1.41
N GLY A 274 4.85 -44.41 -1.69
CA GLY A 274 3.92 -43.52 -0.99
C GLY A 274 4.31 -43.16 0.45
N LYS A 275 5.45 -43.65 0.97
CA LYS A 275 5.87 -43.33 2.35
C LYS A 275 6.07 -41.84 2.54
N ASP A 276 5.37 -41.27 3.51
CA ASP A 276 5.52 -39.87 3.90
C ASP A 276 6.92 -39.62 4.49
N PHE A 277 7.46 -38.41 4.28
CA PHE A 277 8.71 -37.91 4.88
C PHE A 277 10.02 -38.54 4.38
N THR A 278 10.25 -38.49 3.07
CA THR A 278 11.54 -38.87 2.49
C THR A 278 12.43 -37.66 2.21
N SER A 279 13.74 -37.83 2.36
CA SER A 279 14.73 -36.75 2.17
C SER A 279 15.63 -36.93 0.95
N GLN A 280 15.54 -38.06 0.24
CA GLN A 280 16.32 -38.24 -0.99
C GLN A 280 15.50 -37.68 -2.15
N ILE A 281 15.99 -36.62 -2.79
CA ILE A 281 15.39 -36.08 -4.01
C ILE A 281 16.10 -36.67 -5.23
N CYS A 282 15.40 -36.76 -6.36
CA CYS A 282 16.06 -37.05 -7.61
C CYS A 282 17.14 -36.00 -7.88
N PHE A 283 18.40 -36.42 -8.05
CA PHE A 283 19.51 -35.50 -8.30
C PHE A 283 19.32 -34.69 -9.60
N GLU A 284 18.57 -35.24 -10.54
CA GLU A 284 18.39 -34.69 -11.88
C GLU A 284 17.32 -33.59 -11.93
N CYS A 285 16.10 -33.85 -11.44
CA CYS A 285 14.99 -32.88 -11.47
C CYS A 285 14.72 -32.20 -10.11
N GLN A 286 15.29 -32.71 -9.01
CA GLN A 286 15.14 -32.20 -7.63
C GLN A 286 13.72 -32.08 -7.08
N LEU A 287 12.71 -32.63 -7.77
CA LEU A 287 11.30 -32.56 -7.35
C LEU A 287 10.77 -33.82 -6.70
N VAL A 288 11.21 -34.96 -7.21
CA VAL A 288 10.60 -36.24 -6.87
C VAL A 288 11.40 -36.85 -5.73
N PHE A 289 10.69 -37.30 -4.69
CA PHE A 289 11.29 -37.81 -3.48
C PHE A 289 11.26 -39.35 -3.45
N TYR A 290 12.31 -39.93 -2.86
CA TYR A 290 12.47 -41.38 -2.70
C TYR A 290 12.92 -41.71 -1.27
N CYS A 291 12.37 -42.77 -0.68
CA CYS A 291 12.81 -43.22 0.64
C CYS A 291 14.14 -43.99 0.60
N SER A 292 14.53 -44.48 -0.58
CA SER A 292 15.70 -45.34 -0.79
C SER A 292 16.12 -45.39 -2.26
N MET A 293 17.36 -45.81 -2.51
CA MET A 293 17.86 -46.05 -3.88
C MET A 293 17.09 -47.16 -4.60
N SER A 294 16.57 -48.17 -3.88
CA SER A 294 15.73 -49.21 -4.47
C SER A 294 14.39 -48.65 -4.96
N CYS A 295 13.75 -47.75 -4.19
CA CYS A 295 12.55 -47.05 -4.63
C CYS A 295 12.81 -46.14 -5.83
N LYS A 296 13.95 -45.44 -5.86
CA LYS A 296 14.37 -44.65 -7.02
C LYS A 296 14.57 -45.52 -8.27
N ALA A 297 15.24 -46.67 -8.13
CA ALA A 297 15.45 -47.60 -9.23
C ALA A 297 14.13 -48.20 -9.74
N ALA A 298 13.21 -48.57 -8.85
CA ALA A 298 11.90 -49.10 -9.19
C ALA A 298 11.02 -48.08 -9.93
N ALA A 299 10.98 -46.83 -9.44
CA ALA A 299 10.24 -45.76 -10.09
C ALA A 299 10.96 -45.18 -11.31
N SER A 300 12.24 -45.52 -11.55
CA SER A 300 13.08 -44.85 -12.56
C SER A 300 12.47 -44.83 -13.96
N ARG A 301 11.76 -45.89 -14.39
CA ARG A 301 11.11 -45.93 -15.71
C ARG A 301 9.99 -44.90 -15.83
N LYS A 302 9.05 -44.89 -14.87
CA LYS A 302 7.94 -43.92 -14.82
C LYS A 302 8.46 -42.50 -14.57
N HIS A 303 9.44 -42.39 -13.69
CA HIS A 303 10.07 -41.13 -13.35
C HIS A 303 10.87 -40.55 -14.52
N ARG A 304 11.49 -41.35 -15.39
CA ARG A 304 12.37 -40.83 -16.46
C ARG A 304 11.62 -39.85 -17.37
N GLU A 305 10.38 -40.14 -17.70
CA GLU A 305 9.52 -39.26 -18.50
C GLU A 305 9.25 -37.94 -17.76
N VAL A 306 8.89 -38.03 -16.48
CA VAL A 306 8.68 -36.87 -15.61
C VAL A 306 9.99 -36.09 -15.40
N CYS A 307 11.12 -36.77 -15.22
CA CYS A 307 12.41 -36.19 -14.94
C CYS A 307 12.96 -35.45 -16.16
N ALA A 308 12.79 -36.03 -17.34
CA ALA A 308 13.10 -35.37 -18.61
C ALA A 308 12.21 -34.14 -18.81
N ALA A 309 10.91 -34.23 -18.49
CA ALA A 309 9.98 -33.10 -18.51
C ALA A 309 10.33 -31.97 -17.52
N HIS A 310 11.21 -32.24 -16.55
CA HIS A 310 11.71 -31.26 -15.57
C HIS A 310 13.15 -30.82 -15.81
N ARG A 311 13.81 -31.35 -16.85
CA ARG A 311 15.14 -30.94 -17.33
C ARG A 311 15.05 -30.04 -18.55
N VAL A 312 14.05 -29.18 -18.57
CA VAL A 312 13.82 -28.31 -19.70
C VAL A 312 14.81 -27.17 -19.59
N THR A 313 15.80 -27.13 -20.49
CA THR A 313 16.68 -25.96 -20.63
C THR A 313 15.81 -24.73 -20.92
N ILE A 314 16.24 -23.53 -20.54
CA ILE A 314 15.48 -22.30 -20.83
C ILE A 314 15.14 -22.21 -22.32
N GLY A 315 16.06 -22.58 -23.22
CA GLY A 315 15.81 -22.62 -24.66
C GLY A 315 14.66 -23.57 -25.04
N ARG A 316 14.62 -24.79 -24.48
CA ARG A 316 13.49 -25.70 -24.72
C ARG A 316 12.19 -25.21 -24.07
N ALA A 317 12.29 -24.52 -22.93
CA ALA A 317 11.15 -23.97 -22.22
C ALA A 317 10.47 -22.84 -23.03
N ILE A 318 11.27 -22.00 -23.70
CA ILE A 318 10.80 -20.99 -24.64
C ILE A 318 10.00 -21.65 -25.77
N GLU A 319 10.58 -22.68 -26.42
CA GLU A 319 9.89 -23.37 -27.53
C GLU A 319 8.59 -24.03 -27.07
N MET A 320 8.56 -24.61 -25.87
CA MET A 320 7.33 -25.17 -25.30
C MET A 320 6.29 -24.09 -25.01
N ALA A 321 6.70 -22.92 -24.51
CA ALA A 321 5.81 -21.80 -24.26
C ALA A 321 5.18 -21.26 -25.55
N LYS A 322 5.96 -21.14 -26.63
CA LYS A 322 5.48 -20.73 -27.96
C LYS A 322 4.42 -21.69 -28.54
N VAL A 323 4.49 -22.99 -28.19
CA VAL A 323 3.52 -24.02 -28.59
C VAL A 323 2.32 -24.10 -27.61
N GLY A 324 2.21 -23.19 -26.65
CA GLY A 324 1.09 -23.12 -25.71
C GLY A 324 1.29 -23.91 -24.42
N ASN A 325 2.50 -24.38 -24.12
CA ASN A 325 2.86 -24.97 -22.83
C ASN A 325 3.83 -24.06 -22.05
N PRO A 326 3.32 -23.02 -21.36
CA PRO A 326 4.17 -22.02 -20.70
C PRO A 326 4.85 -22.51 -19.43
N MET A 327 4.41 -23.64 -18.90
CA MET A 327 4.76 -24.07 -17.55
C MET A 327 6.25 -24.27 -17.28
N PRO A 328 7.02 -24.91 -18.17
CA PRO A 328 8.46 -25.04 -17.98
C PRO A 328 9.15 -23.68 -17.89
N LEU A 329 8.73 -22.70 -18.70
CA LEU A 329 9.35 -21.38 -18.72
C LEU A 329 9.05 -20.60 -17.45
N VAL A 330 7.77 -20.55 -17.07
CA VAL A 330 7.29 -19.94 -15.84
C VAL A 330 8.04 -20.52 -14.64
N ARG A 331 8.15 -21.84 -14.58
CA ARG A 331 8.85 -22.51 -13.50
C ARG A 331 10.31 -22.08 -13.43
N GLU A 332 11.05 -22.16 -14.53
CA GLU A 332 12.49 -21.82 -14.53
C GLU A 332 12.75 -20.34 -14.22
N LEU A 333 11.86 -19.45 -14.66
CA LEU A 333 12.04 -18.01 -14.47
C LEU A 333 11.52 -17.48 -13.15
N ILE A 334 10.46 -18.08 -12.59
CA ILE A 334 9.71 -17.52 -11.46
C ILE A 334 9.70 -18.44 -10.23
N VAL A 335 9.63 -19.77 -10.40
CA VAL A 335 9.46 -20.73 -9.29
C VAL A 335 10.78 -21.33 -8.80
N THR A 336 11.66 -21.70 -9.73
CA THR A 336 12.97 -22.33 -9.46
C THR A 336 13.98 -21.40 -8.78
N PRO A 337 14.05 -20.08 -9.09
CA PRO A 337 15.03 -19.19 -8.45
C PRO A 337 14.88 -19.19 -6.94
N LYS A 338 16.00 -19.36 -6.25
CA LYS A 338 16.03 -19.41 -4.77
C LYS A 338 15.96 -18.02 -4.16
N ASP A 339 16.37 -17.01 -4.91
CA ASP A 339 16.35 -15.62 -4.47
C ASP A 339 15.07 -14.96 -4.93
N HIS A 340 14.24 -14.54 -3.97
CA HIS A 340 13.00 -13.81 -4.26
C HIS A 340 13.31 -12.50 -4.98
N GLN A 341 14.45 -11.86 -4.65
CA GLN A 341 14.84 -10.61 -5.29
C GLN A 341 15.07 -10.82 -6.79
N GLU A 342 15.76 -11.88 -7.19
CA GLU A 342 15.99 -12.22 -8.60
C GLU A 342 14.67 -12.41 -9.36
N VAL A 343 13.65 -13.01 -8.72
CA VAL A 343 12.31 -13.16 -9.33
C VAL A 343 11.64 -11.79 -9.56
N LEU A 344 11.73 -10.89 -8.58
CA LEU A 344 11.20 -9.52 -8.72
C LEU A 344 11.90 -8.78 -9.87
N GLU A 345 13.22 -8.89 -9.97
CA GLU A 345 14.00 -8.27 -11.04
C GLU A 345 13.61 -8.81 -12.43
N ARG A 346 13.42 -10.13 -12.54
CA ARG A 346 12.94 -10.76 -13.78
C ARG A 346 11.54 -10.30 -14.16
N LEU A 347 10.63 -10.12 -13.20
CA LEU A 347 9.29 -9.58 -13.47
C LEU A 347 9.34 -8.13 -13.97
N ILE A 348 10.23 -7.31 -13.41
CA ILE A 348 10.43 -5.94 -13.87
C ILE A 348 11.00 -5.91 -15.30
N ASP A 349 12.05 -6.69 -15.58
CA ASP A 349 12.61 -6.77 -16.92
C ASP A 349 11.63 -7.39 -17.94
N CYS A 350 10.83 -8.37 -17.52
CA CYS A 350 9.78 -8.98 -18.33
C CYS A 350 8.76 -7.91 -18.79
N TYR A 351 8.30 -7.06 -17.87
CA TYR A 351 7.45 -5.93 -18.22
C TYR A 351 8.16 -4.90 -19.10
N ARG A 352 9.42 -4.54 -18.80
CA ARG A 352 10.21 -3.61 -19.62
C ARG A 352 10.40 -4.10 -21.06
N PHE A 353 10.61 -5.41 -21.25
CA PHE A 353 10.65 -6.04 -22.57
C PHE A 353 9.30 -5.98 -23.28
N ARG A 354 8.19 -6.19 -22.58
CA ARG A 354 6.84 -6.06 -23.17
C ARG A 354 6.60 -4.66 -23.71
N VAL A 355 6.92 -3.64 -22.91
CA VAL A 355 6.76 -2.23 -23.30
C VAL A 355 7.65 -1.90 -24.50
N GLU A 356 8.91 -2.36 -24.50
CA GLU A 356 9.83 -2.15 -25.62
C GLU A 356 9.34 -2.85 -26.90
N SER A 357 8.82 -4.08 -26.78
CA SER A 357 8.24 -4.82 -27.92
C SER A 357 6.99 -4.13 -28.47
N LEU A 358 6.07 -3.65 -27.63
CA LEU A 358 4.89 -2.86 -28.06
C LEU A 358 5.29 -1.62 -28.86
N TYR A 359 6.36 -0.94 -28.41
CA TYR A 359 6.87 0.22 -29.11
C TYR A 359 7.51 -0.14 -30.46
N ARG A 360 8.39 -1.15 -30.49
CA ARG A 360 9.11 -1.54 -31.70
C ARG A 360 8.23 -2.22 -32.76
N ILE A 361 7.35 -3.12 -32.33
CA ILE A 361 6.54 -3.97 -33.22
C ILE A 361 5.25 -3.23 -33.62
N SER A 362 4.46 -2.79 -32.64
CA SER A 362 3.14 -2.18 -32.89
C SER A 362 3.21 -0.67 -33.11
N GLY A 363 4.31 -0.01 -32.75
CA GLY A 363 4.38 1.46 -32.68
C GLY A 363 3.59 2.07 -31.51
N ILE A 364 3.06 1.23 -30.61
CA ILE A 364 2.24 1.68 -29.48
C ILE A 364 3.16 2.24 -28.40
N LYS A 365 3.02 3.53 -28.12
CA LYS A 365 3.69 4.21 -27.00
C LYS A 365 2.92 3.96 -25.70
N ALA A 366 2.96 2.72 -25.21
CA ALA A 366 2.42 2.34 -23.91
C ALA A 366 3.52 2.36 -22.83
N GLY A 367 3.11 2.26 -21.57
CA GLY A 367 4.01 1.92 -20.47
C GLY A 367 4.76 3.08 -19.82
N CYS A 368 5.76 2.67 -19.04
CA CYS A 368 6.56 3.48 -18.13
C CYS A 368 7.52 4.47 -18.81
N TYR A 369 7.79 4.32 -20.10
CA TYR A 369 8.66 5.22 -20.88
C TYR A 369 7.94 6.45 -21.42
N ARG A 370 6.64 6.59 -21.14
CA ARG A 370 5.86 7.74 -21.59
C ARG A 370 6.51 9.01 -21.04
N VAL A 371 6.86 9.93 -21.94
CA VAL A 371 7.36 11.26 -21.57
C VAL A 371 6.22 11.97 -20.85
N SER A 372 6.18 11.84 -19.54
CA SER A 372 5.37 12.74 -18.73
C SER A 372 6.07 14.08 -18.78
N SER A 373 5.35 15.14 -19.13
CA SER A 373 5.83 16.52 -18.99
C SER A 373 6.23 16.84 -17.54
N THR A 374 5.83 15.98 -16.59
CA THR A 374 6.07 16.07 -15.15
C THR A 374 7.34 15.35 -14.68
N GLY A 375 8.01 14.57 -15.53
CA GLY A 375 9.21 13.79 -15.15
C GLY A 375 8.93 12.57 -14.26
N ASN A 376 7.66 12.27 -13.98
CA ASN A 376 7.25 11.10 -13.19
C ASN A 376 7.06 9.86 -14.07
N VAL A 377 7.52 8.71 -13.58
CA VAL A 377 7.34 7.42 -14.25
C VAL A 377 5.89 6.96 -14.13
N HIS A 378 5.27 6.61 -15.27
CA HIS A 378 3.90 6.10 -15.30
C HIS A 378 3.84 4.65 -14.82
N LEU A 379 3.61 4.44 -13.53
CA LEU A 379 3.65 3.10 -12.92
C LEU A 379 2.32 2.34 -12.98
N GLU A 380 1.22 3.01 -13.32
CA GLU A 380 -0.12 2.41 -13.23
C GLU A 380 -0.26 1.12 -14.08
N GLU A 381 0.31 1.13 -15.29
CA GLU A 381 0.34 -0.05 -16.16
C GLU A 381 1.17 -1.20 -15.56
N PHE A 382 2.29 -0.88 -14.91
CA PHE A 382 3.11 -1.89 -14.22
C PHE A 382 2.42 -2.47 -12.99
N VAL A 383 1.75 -1.64 -12.20
CA VAL A 383 0.94 -2.09 -11.07
C VAL A 383 -0.20 -2.98 -11.56
N THR A 384 -0.83 -2.63 -12.69
CA THR A 384 -1.87 -3.46 -13.32
C THR A 384 -1.32 -4.81 -13.78
N PHE A 385 -0.12 -4.84 -14.35
CA PHE A 385 0.60 -6.07 -14.68
C PHE A 385 0.84 -6.95 -13.45
N LEU A 386 1.35 -6.39 -12.34
CA LEU A 386 1.56 -7.15 -11.11
C LEU A 386 0.24 -7.66 -10.49
N ARG A 387 -0.82 -6.85 -10.54
CA ARG A 387 -2.17 -7.28 -10.12
C ARG A 387 -2.70 -8.41 -11.00
N HIS A 388 -2.39 -8.42 -12.30
CA HIS A 388 -2.76 -9.52 -13.17
C HIS A 388 -2.09 -10.82 -12.72
N ILE A 389 -0.79 -10.79 -12.41
CA ILE A 389 -0.08 -11.94 -11.82
C ILE A 389 -0.75 -12.39 -10.52
N GLN A 390 -1.11 -11.44 -9.64
CA GLN A 390 -1.74 -11.73 -8.36
C GLN A 390 -3.12 -12.40 -8.49
N ARG A 391 -3.94 -11.94 -9.45
CA ARG A 391 -5.31 -12.43 -9.70
C ARG A 391 -5.35 -13.68 -10.57
N SER A 392 -4.34 -13.87 -11.41
CA SER A 392 -4.28 -15.03 -12.26
C SER A 392 -4.26 -16.30 -11.40
N ASN A 393 -5.17 -17.23 -11.65
CA ASN A 393 -5.02 -18.62 -11.19
C ASN A 393 -3.90 -19.33 -11.96
N GLN A 394 -3.08 -18.58 -12.71
CA GLN A 394 -2.00 -19.14 -13.45
C GLN A 394 -0.93 -19.64 -12.48
N PRO A 395 -0.28 -20.76 -12.82
CA PRO A 395 0.84 -21.33 -12.07
C PRO A 395 2.10 -20.44 -12.03
N ALA A 396 2.04 -19.21 -12.56
CA ALA A 396 3.09 -18.21 -12.52
C ALA A 396 3.20 -17.43 -11.22
N ARG A 397 2.37 -17.74 -10.23
CA ARG A 397 2.45 -17.13 -8.90
C ARG A 397 3.29 -17.99 -7.96
N PRO A 398 4.49 -17.54 -7.53
CA PRO A 398 5.23 -18.22 -6.47
C PRO A 398 4.39 -18.38 -5.19
N PRO A 399 4.58 -19.43 -4.39
CA PRO A 399 3.86 -19.61 -3.13
C PRO A 399 4.05 -18.48 -2.11
N TRP A 400 5.18 -17.77 -2.21
CA TRP A 400 5.50 -16.61 -1.38
C TRP A 400 4.97 -15.29 -1.95
N TRP A 401 4.40 -15.28 -3.16
CA TRP A 401 3.92 -14.07 -3.80
C TRP A 401 2.63 -13.57 -3.14
N ASP A 402 2.79 -12.51 -2.37
CA ASP A 402 1.75 -11.79 -1.66
C ASP A 402 1.80 -10.29 -2.01
N LEU A 403 0.93 -9.51 -1.37
CA LEU A 403 0.89 -8.06 -1.58
C LEU A 403 2.18 -7.37 -1.15
N ALA A 404 2.86 -7.87 -0.11
CA ALA A 404 4.14 -7.33 0.35
C ALA A 404 5.22 -7.51 -0.74
N SER A 405 5.26 -8.67 -1.38
CA SER A 405 6.14 -8.98 -2.50
C SER A 405 5.84 -8.11 -3.72
N GLN A 406 4.55 -7.89 -4.02
CA GLN A 406 4.15 -6.94 -5.06
C GLN A 406 4.63 -5.52 -4.75
N THR A 407 4.37 -5.02 -3.54
CA THR A 407 4.82 -3.69 -3.09
C THR A 407 6.33 -3.55 -3.21
N GLN A 408 7.08 -4.58 -2.81
CA GLN A 408 8.52 -4.63 -2.97
C GLN A 408 8.95 -4.56 -4.44
N CYS A 409 8.26 -5.30 -5.32
CA CYS A 409 8.49 -5.24 -6.77
C CYS A 409 8.29 -3.82 -7.32
N GLU A 410 7.21 -3.15 -6.92
CA GLU A 410 6.93 -1.76 -7.31
C GLU A 410 7.99 -0.78 -6.80
N ASP A 411 8.44 -0.92 -5.56
CA ASP A 411 9.47 -0.05 -4.97
C ASP A 411 10.82 -0.26 -5.66
N MET A 412 11.18 -1.51 -5.96
CA MET A 412 12.34 -1.87 -6.75
C MET A 412 12.28 -1.25 -8.15
N ALA A 413 11.12 -1.32 -8.81
CA ALA A 413 10.91 -0.76 -10.14
C ALA A 413 11.01 0.77 -10.19
N ARG A 414 10.61 1.48 -9.12
CA ARG A 414 10.70 2.95 -9.00
C ARG A 414 12.11 3.45 -8.71
N ASN A 415 13.02 2.62 -8.23
CA ASN A 415 14.34 3.06 -7.80
C ASN A 415 15.26 3.34 -8.99
N HIS A 416 15.47 4.63 -9.30
CA HIS A 416 16.30 5.08 -10.43
C HIS A 416 17.79 4.73 -10.34
N ILE A 417 18.26 4.26 -9.17
CA ILE A 417 19.64 3.79 -8.96
C ILE A 417 19.79 2.33 -9.45
N MET A 418 18.69 1.57 -9.48
CA MET A 418 18.72 0.16 -9.84
C MET A 418 18.77 -0.04 -11.36
N ARG A 419 19.46 -1.11 -11.80
CA ARG A 419 19.57 -1.51 -13.21
C ARG A 419 18.20 -1.71 -13.89
N TYR A 420 17.27 -2.29 -13.15
CA TYR A 420 15.92 -2.57 -13.60
C TYR A 420 14.97 -1.40 -13.34
N PHE A 421 15.46 -0.17 -13.21
CA PHE A 421 14.59 1.01 -13.13
C PHE A 421 13.64 1.04 -14.34
N ILE A 422 12.34 1.07 -14.03
CA ILE A 422 11.31 0.87 -15.03
C ILE A 422 11.17 2.08 -15.98
N GLY A 423 11.63 3.26 -15.59
CA GLY A 423 11.66 4.43 -16.46
C GLY A 423 12.78 4.44 -17.52
N ARG A 424 13.69 3.44 -17.50
CA ARG A 424 14.81 3.36 -18.45
C ARG A 424 14.58 2.27 -19.50
N PRO A 425 14.70 2.56 -20.81
CA PRO A 425 14.62 1.56 -21.87
C PRO A 425 15.52 0.35 -21.58
N ILE A 426 15.04 -0.84 -21.91
CA ILE A 426 15.78 -2.07 -21.67
C ILE A 426 16.80 -2.33 -22.77
N ASN A 427 18.02 -2.67 -22.36
CA ASN A 427 19.13 -3.02 -23.24
C ASN A 427 19.36 -4.55 -23.15
N GLU A 428 19.46 -5.23 -24.30
CA GLU A 428 19.62 -6.69 -24.34
C GLU A 428 20.98 -7.14 -23.85
N GLU A 429 22.05 -6.43 -24.21
CA GLU A 429 23.41 -6.73 -23.77
C GLU A 429 23.54 -6.62 -22.25
N GLU A 430 22.91 -5.61 -21.64
CA GLU A 430 22.88 -5.42 -20.18
C GLU A 430 22.16 -6.60 -19.48
N VAL A 431 21.08 -7.11 -20.06
CA VAL A 431 20.34 -8.28 -19.54
C VAL A 431 21.19 -9.55 -19.69
N ILE A 432 21.87 -9.73 -20.82
CA ILE A 432 22.76 -10.88 -21.06
C ILE A 432 23.94 -10.87 -20.09
N GLU A 433 24.56 -9.71 -19.88
CA GLU A 433 25.65 -9.53 -18.90
C GLU A 433 25.18 -9.84 -17.49
N TYR A 434 24.01 -9.34 -17.10
CA TYR A 434 23.47 -9.52 -15.76
C TYR A 434 23.10 -10.97 -15.42
N TYR A 435 22.34 -11.63 -16.29
CA TYR A 435 21.87 -13.00 -16.04
C TYR A 435 22.85 -14.08 -16.51
N GLY A 436 23.90 -13.71 -17.25
CA GLY A 436 24.95 -14.63 -17.71
C GLY A 436 24.50 -15.59 -18.82
N THR A 437 23.38 -15.32 -19.51
CA THR A 437 22.83 -16.19 -20.55
C THR A 437 22.33 -15.38 -21.74
N ARG A 438 22.79 -15.75 -22.95
CA ARG A 438 22.38 -15.10 -24.21
C ARG A 438 20.91 -15.28 -24.56
N ILE A 439 20.27 -16.32 -24.01
CA ILE A 439 18.86 -16.64 -24.27
C ILE A 439 17.90 -15.94 -23.30
N MET A 440 18.42 -15.20 -22.30
CA MET A 440 17.59 -14.58 -21.28
C MET A 440 16.65 -13.49 -21.83
N PRO A 441 17.08 -12.59 -22.75
CA PRO A 441 16.15 -11.62 -23.34
C PRO A 441 14.94 -12.26 -24.02
N GLU A 442 15.16 -13.33 -24.79
CA GLU A 442 14.07 -14.08 -25.45
C GLU A 442 13.17 -14.78 -24.42
N ALA A 443 13.77 -15.35 -23.36
CA ALA A 443 13.03 -15.98 -22.28
C ALA A 443 12.09 -15.00 -21.57
N LEU A 444 12.56 -13.78 -21.28
CA LEU A 444 11.78 -12.74 -20.61
C LEU A 444 10.67 -12.17 -21.50
N ARG A 445 10.90 -12.03 -22.81
CA ARG A 445 9.86 -11.68 -23.79
C ARG A 445 8.78 -12.75 -23.86
N THR A 446 9.17 -14.01 -24.00
CA THR A 446 8.22 -15.12 -24.06
C THR A 446 7.43 -15.23 -22.76
N LEU A 447 8.08 -15.02 -21.61
CA LEU A 447 7.38 -14.94 -20.32
C LEU A 447 6.38 -13.78 -20.30
N SER A 448 6.71 -12.63 -20.90
CA SER A 448 5.78 -11.50 -20.96
C SER A 448 4.55 -11.84 -21.78
N ASP A 449 4.69 -12.56 -22.89
CA ASP A 449 3.56 -12.98 -23.72
C ASP A 449 2.67 -13.97 -22.96
N VAL A 450 3.26 -14.89 -22.21
CA VAL A 450 2.52 -15.80 -21.32
C VAL A 450 1.71 -15.04 -20.27
N LEU A 451 2.32 -14.05 -19.61
CA LEU A 451 1.66 -13.29 -18.55
C LEU A 451 0.58 -12.34 -19.08
N TYR A 452 0.71 -11.85 -20.32
CA TYR A 452 -0.30 -11.03 -21.00
C TYR A 452 -1.33 -11.84 -21.80
N GLY A 453 -1.16 -13.17 -21.89
CA GLY A 453 -2.07 -14.06 -22.62
C GLY A 453 -1.91 -14.02 -24.14
N GLY A 454 -0.80 -13.52 -24.68
CA GLY A 454 -0.52 -13.51 -26.11
C GLY A 454 0.67 -12.64 -26.51
N PRO A 455 1.17 -12.78 -27.75
CA PRO A 455 2.25 -11.95 -28.28
C PRO A 455 1.83 -10.48 -28.39
N VAL A 456 2.80 -9.62 -28.68
CA VAL A 456 2.52 -8.23 -29.04
C VAL A 456 1.88 -8.20 -30.43
N PRO A 457 0.74 -7.52 -30.63
CA PRO A 457 0.07 -7.48 -31.93
C PRO A 457 0.91 -6.72 -32.96
N ASP A 458 0.88 -7.14 -34.22
CA ASP A 458 1.62 -6.45 -35.27
C ASP A 458 0.99 -5.08 -35.59
N ARG A 459 1.81 -4.13 -36.04
CA ARG A 459 1.33 -2.77 -36.35
C ARG A 459 0.18 -2.76 -37.36
N GLU A 460 0.23 -3.64 -38.35
CA GLU A 460 -0.83 -3.77 -39.36
C GLU A 460 -2.14 -4.26 -38.76
N GLU A 461 -2.10 -5.21 -37.82
CA GLU A 461 -3.28 -5.69 -37.11
C GLU A 461 -3.92 -4.57 -36.28
N VAL A 462 -3.09 -3.80 -35.57
CA VAL A 462 -3.56 -2.66 -34.77
C VAL A 462 -4.20 -1.59 -35.65
N LEU A 463 -3.60 -1.27 -36.79
CA LEU A 463 -4.15 -0.29 -37.74
C LEU A 463 -5.46 -0.81 -38.35
N ALA A 464 -5.53 -2.08 -38.72
CA ALA A 464 -6.73 -2.70 -39.26
C ALA A 464 -7.87 -2.75 -38.21
N GLU A 465 -7.57 -3.00 -36.95
CA GLU A 465 -8.56 -2.94 -35.86
C GLU A 465 -9.06 -1.51 -35.62
N GLN A 466 -8.16 -0.51 -35.66
CA GLN A 466 -8.54 0.90 -35.56
C GLN A 466 -9.42 1.34 -36.73
N GLU A 467 -9.12 0.90 -37.95
CA GLU A 467 -9.91 1.19 -39.14
C GLU A 467 -11.30 0.52 -39.09
N LYS A 468 -11.37 -0.73 -38.62
CA LYS A 468 -12.65 -1.42 -38.35
C LYS A 468 -13.49 -0.71 -37.28
N GLN A 469 -12.86 -0.18 -36.23
CA GLN A 469 -13.56 0.60 -35.21
C GLN A 469 -14.05 1.94 -35.75
N ALA A 470 -13.25 2.64 -36.54
CA ALA A 470 -13.64 3.91 -37.17
C ALA A 470 -14.81 3.75 -38.14
N THR A 471 -14.80 2.71 -38.98
CA THR A 471 -15.88 2.41 -39.93
C THR A 471 -17.17 1.96 -39.26
N THR A 472 -17.08 1.20 -38.16
CA THR A 472 -18.25 0.81 -37.34
C THR A 472 -18.88 2.03 -36.65
N THR A 473 -18.07 2.99 -36.19
CA THR A 473 -18.56 4.20 -35.52
C THR A 473 -19.26 5.16 -36.48
N HIS A 474 -18.81 5.24 -37.75
CA HIS A 474 -19.45 6.08 -38.76
C HIS A 474 -20.77 5.51 -39.31
N SER A 475 -20.96 4.18 -39.34
CA SER A 475 -22.21 3.58 -39.83
C SER A 475 -23.38 3.69 -38.84
N ALA A 476 -23.12 4.01 -37.57
CA ALA A 476 -24.16 4.17 -36.54
C ALA A 476 -24.84 5.56 -36.56
N LEU A 477 -24.41 6.49 -37.41
CA LEU A 477 -24.93 7.87 -37.47
C LEU A 477 -25.66 8.21 -38.78
N ASN A 478 -26.17 7.23 -39.54
CA ASN A 478 -27.06 7.50 -40.66
C ASN A 478 -28.54 7.53 -40.20
N PRO A 479 -29.21 8.70 -40.19
CA PRO A 479 -30.66 8.80 -39.98
C PRO A 479 -31.35 8.53 -41.31
N GLY A 480 -31.41 7.25 -41.69
CA GLY A 480 -31.97 6.81 -42.97
C GLY A 480 -32.91 5.64 -42.79
N GLY A 481 -33.84 5.74 -41.84
CA GLY A 481 -34.98 4.82 -41.74
C GLY A 481 -36.12 5.31 -42.64
N PRO A 482 -36.64 4.46 -43.55
CA PRO A 482 -37.73 4.82 -44.46
C PRO A 482 -39.03 5.01 -43.66
N GLY A 483 -39.78 6.03 -44.04
CA GLY A 483 -41.11 6.26 -43.52
C GLY A 483 -42.03 5.10 -43.83
N ASP A 484 -42.89 4.77 -42.88
CA ASP A 484 -44.32 4.61 -43.13
C ASP A 484 -45.10 4.62 -41.80
N GLU A 485 -46.14 5.46 -41.80
CA GLU A 485 -47.44 5.16 -41.21
C GLU A 485 -47.68 5.39 -39.70
N TRP A 486 -47.52 6.63 -39.19
CA TRP A 486 -48.18 7.05 -37.93
C TRP A 486 -48.75 8.49 -37.92
N GLU A 487 -48.99 9.13 -39.08
CA GLU A 487 -49.72 10.41 -39.12
C GLU A 487 -51.22 10.22 -39.33
N ARG A 488 -51.96 10.08 -38.22
CA ARG A 488 -53.33 10.61 -38.13
C ARG A 488 -53.78 10.79 -36.68
N ALA A 489 -53.33 11.87 -36.03
CA ALA A 489 -54.15 12.71 -35.15
C ALA A 489 -53.32 13.88 -34.61
N SER A 490 -54.02 15.00 -34.40
CA SER A 490 -53.57 16.18 -33.65
C SER A 490 -52.65 17.15 -34.37
N SER A 491 -53.24 17.77 -35.39
CA SER A 491 -53.03 19.20 -35.68
C SER A 491 -53.30 20.04 -34.42
N GLY A 492 -52.39 20.96 -34.06
CA GLY A 492 -52.71 21.97 -33.07
C GLY A 492 -51.54 22.70 -32.41
N GLY A 493 -50.86 23.58 -33.17
CA GLY A 493 -50.33 24.86 -32.67
C GLY A 493 -49.01 24.88 -31.88
N GLY A 494 -48.14 25.82 -32.23
CA GLY A 494 -47.12 26.37 -31.32
C GLY A 494 -45.67 26.22 -31.76
N THR A 495 -45.27 26.87 -32.85
CA THR A 495 -43.85 27.14 -33.14
C THR A 495 -43.51 28.55 -32.70
N GLU A 496 -43.15 28.74 -31.43
CA GLU A 496 -42.50 29.95 -30.90
C GLU A 496 -42.15 29.77 -29.41
N GLU A 497 -41.21 28.87 -29.02
CA GLU A 497 -40.65 28.90 -27.64
C GLU A 497 -39.40 28.00 -27.37
N ILE A 498 -38.60 27.66 -28.38
CA ILE A 498 -37.33 26.88 -28.17
C ILE A 498 -36.13 27.60 -28.80
N GLY A 499 -36.19 28.93 -28.88
CA GLY A 499 -35.07 29.79 -29.29
C GLY A 499 -34.32 30.47 -28.14
N GLU A 500 -34.85 30.43 -26.90
CA GLU A 500 -34.38 31.28 -25.80
C GLU A 500 -33.68 30.50 -24.64
N ALA A 501 -33.59 29.17 -24.73
CA ALA A 501 -33.05 28.35 -23.63
C ALA A 501 -31.57 27.90 -23.79
N LEU A 502 -30.89 28.25 -24.89
CA LEU A 502 -29.50 27.82 -25.13
C LEU A 502 -28.49 28.95 -25.36
N GLY A 503 -28.86 30.20 -25.01
CA GLY A 503 -28.01 31.39 -25.17
C GLY A 503 -27.11 31.78 -23.99
N ASN A 504 -27.25 31.16 -22.80
CA ASN A 504 -26.65 31.70 -21.56
C ASN A 504 -25.69 30.75 -20.81
N LEU A 505 -24.84 30.02 -21.53
CA LEU A 505 -23.67 29.36 -20.93
C LEU A 505 -22.37 29.96 -21.48
N ARG A 506 -22.15 31.25 -21.19
CA ARG A 506 -20.80 31.84 -21.18
C ARG A 506 -20.17 31.58 -19.81
N LEU A 507 -19.16 30.71 -19.79
CA LEU A 507 -18.24 30.56 -18.67
C LEU A 507 -17.40 31.84 -18.51
N GLU A 508 -17.94 32.82 -17.79
CA GLU A 508 -17.12 33.89 -17.21
C GLU A 508 -16.45 33.37 -15.94
N ARG A 509 -15.12 33.20 -15.98
CA ARG A 509 -14.30 33.08 -14.77
C ARG A 509 -14.40 34.40 -13.99
N ARG A 510 -15.36 34.50 -13.06
CA ARG A 510 -15.33 35.52 -12.01
C ARG A 510 -14.29 35.12 -10.96
N VAL A 511 -13.16 35.80 -11.01
CA VAL A 511 -12.22 35.90 -9.89
C VAL A 511 -12.91 36.77 -8.83
N TYR A 512 -13.22 36.20 -7.68
CA TYR A 512 -13.65 36.99 -6.52
C TYR A 512 -12.40 37.63 -5.88
N PRO A 513 -12.33 38.96 -5.71
CA PRO A 513 -11.31 39.55 -4.88
C PRO A 513 -11.59 39.16 -3.42
N VAL A 514 -10.61 38.50 -2.80
CA VAL A 514 -10.57 38.25 -1.36
C VAL A 514 -10.52 39.61 -0.68
N ALA A 515 -11.58 39.95 0.05
CA ALA A 515 -11.58 41.11 0.94
C ALA A 515 -10.57 40.86 2.06
N VAL A 516 -9.47 41.62 2.03
CA VAL A 516 -8.54 41.75 3.15
C VAL A 516 -9.28 42.54 4.23
N VAL A 517 -9.70 41.85 5.29
CA VAL A 517 -10.14 42.52 6.52
C VAL A 517 -8.88 42.96 7.26
N GLU A 518 -8.50 44.21 7.08
CA GLU A 518 -7.52 44.88 7.93
C GLU A 518 -8.11 45.01 9.34
N THR A 519 -7.58 44.23 10.29
CA THR A 519 -7.82 44.47 11.71
C THR A 519 -7.03 45.70 12.14
N MET A 520 -7.71 46.83 12.29
CA MET A 520 -7.21 48.01 13.00
C MET A 520 -6.81 47.64 14.44
N PRO A 521 -5.65 48.12 14.95
CA PRO A 521 -5.24 47.90 16.32
C PRO A 521 -6.13 48.70 17.28
N SER A 522 -6.78 48.00 18.20
CA SER A 522 -7.55 48.60 19.30
C SER A 522 -6.65 49.37 20.25
N SER A 523 -7.03 50.63 20.48
CA SER A 523 -6.45 51.60 21.41
C SER A 523 -6.34 51.07 22.84
N SER A 524 -5.16 51.23 23.43
CA SER A 524 -4.93 51.07 24.87
C SER A 524 -5.42 52.31 25.63
N ALA A 525 -6.44 52.12 26.46
CA ALA A 525 -6.83 53.07 27.49
C ALA A 525 -5.98 52.86 28.75
N ALA A 526 -5.54 53.97 29.33
CA ALA A 526 -4.74 54.06 30.54
C ALA A 526 -5.50 53.64 31.81
N THR A 527 -4.81 53.03 32.77
CA THR A 527 -5.04 53.35 34.19
C THR A 527 -3.82 53.02 35.09
N SER A 528 -3.38 54.08 35.78
CA SER A 528 -2.89 54.16 37.17
C SER A 528 -1.79 53.22 37.70
N THR A 529 -0.61 53.83 37.86
CA THR A 529 0.19 53.92 39.09
C THR A 529 -0.28 53.17 40.35
N SER A 530 0.54 52.26 40.86
CA SER A 530 0.71 52.05 42.31
C SER A 530 2.15 51.67 42.68
N SER A 531 2.71 52.55 43.48
CA SER A 531 3.88 52.52 44.37
C SER A 531 4.44 51.17 44.88
N ARG A 532 5.77 51.07 44.74
CA ARG A 532 6.83 50.63 45.68
C ARG A 532 6.53 49.52 46.70
N TYR A 533 7.31 48.44 46.64
CA TYR A 533 8.17 47.99 47.74
C TYR A 533 9.45 47.33 47.17
N SER A 534 10.59 47.89 47.52
CA SER A 534 11.93 47.41 47.15
C SER A 534 12.40 46.38 48.17
N VAL A 535 12.69 45.15 47.73
CA VAL A 535 13.35 44.12 48.55
C VAL A 535 14.82 44.01 48.07
N PRO A 536 15.82 44.06 48.96
CA PRO A 536 17.22 44.02 48.58
C PRO A 536 17.65 42.62 48.11
N SER A 537 18.28 42.57 46.94
CA SER A 537 18.83 41.37 46.31
C SER A 537 20.13 40.93 46.98
N ARG A 538 20.17 39.67 47.42
CA ARG A 538 21.40 38.95 47.81
C ARG A 538 22.31 38.72 46.59
N PRO A 539 23.64 38.75 46.76
CA PRO A 539 24.57 38.52 45.66
C PRO A 539 24.55 37.07 45.19
N ARG A 540 24.43 36.90 43.86
CA ARG A 540 24.56 35.62 43.16
C ARG A 540 26.05 35.24 43.06
N PRO A 541 26.45 33.99 43.35
CA PRO A 541 27.82 33.55 43.13
C PRO A 541 28.14 33.46 41.64
N ALA A 542 29.40 33.78 41.30
CA ALA A 542 29.94 33.77 39.95
C ALA A 542 29.80 32.41 39.26
N PRO A 543 29.57 32.37 37.93
CA PRO A 543 29.54 31.12 37.19
C PRO A 543 30.94 30.51 37.11
N VAL A 544 31.05 29.27 37.57
CA VAL A 544 32.23 28.42 37.38
C VAL A 544 32.33 28.04 35.92
N THR A 545 33.44 28.43 35.28
CA THR A 545 33.83 28.07 33.91
C THR A 545 34.04 26.56 33.80
N PRO A 546 33.35 25.85 32.88
CA PRO A 546 33.69 24.46 32.59
C PRO A 546 34.96 24.40 31.71
N ALA A 547 35.88 23.54 32.12
CA ALA A 547 37.15 23.28 31.44
C ALA A 547 36.93 22.85 29.98
N GLN A 548 37.57 23.57 29.06
CA GLN A 548 37.63 23.23 27.64
C GLN A 548 38.41 21.93 27.43
N LYS A 549 37.72 20.85 27.02
CA LYS A 549 38.37 19.69 26.42
C LYS A 549 38.81 20.04 24.99
N LYS A 550 40.12 20.00 24.74
CA LYS A 550 40.73 20.13 23.41
C LYS A 550 40.28 18.98 22.51
N PHE A 551 39.51 19.27 21.47
CA PHE A 551 39.26 18.35 20.37
C PHE A 551 40.46 18.34 19.41
N PRO A 552 40.88 17.18 18.88
CA PRO A 552 41.88 17.14 17.81
C PRO A 552 41.30 17.69 16.50
N LYS A 553 42.14 18.46 15.80
CA LYS A 553 41.84 19.15 14.54
C LYS A 553 41.24 18.19 13.49
N LYS A 554 40.08 18.55 12.93
CA LYS A 554 39.53 17.95 11.70
C LYS A 554 40.55 18.15 10.58
N ARG A 555 40.93 17.08 9.89
CA ARG A 555 41.64 17.13 8.60
C ARG A 555 40.68 17.69 7.54
N GLU A 556 41.18 18.64 6.77
CA GLU A 556 40.49 19.20 5.60
C GLU A 556 40.30 18.12 4.51
N PRO A 557 39.21 18.19 3.73
CA PRO A 557 39.00 17.29 2.62
C PRO A 557 39.99 17.58 1.48
N ILE A 558 40.69 16.53 1.05
CA ILE A 558 41.55 16.53 -0.14
C ILE A 558 40.65 16.74 -1.36
N VAL A 559 40.70 17.92 -1.96
CA VAL A 559 40.10 18.21 -3.27
C VAL A 559 41.10 17.74 -4.32
N HIS A 560 40.80 16.61 -4.99
CA HIS A 560 41.52 16.22 -6.19
C HIS A 560 41.11 17.16 -7.33
N ARG A 561 41.99 18.12 -7.63
CA ARG A 561 41.89 19.00 -8.78
C ARG A 561 42.36 18.22 -10.01
N TRP A 562 41.44 17.89 -10.91
CA TRP A 562 41.74 17.28 -12.21
C TRP A 562 42.33 18.37 -13.12
N GLN A 563 43.56 18.19 -13.59
CA GLN A 563 44.18 19.02 -14.63
C GLN A 563 44.01 18.29 -15.98
N PRO A 564 43.45 18.94 -17.01
CA PRO A 564 43.52 18.42 -18.36
C PRO A 564 44.95 18.54 -18.89
N SER A 565 45.43 17.47 -19.53
CA SER A 565 46.69 17.44 -20.27
C SER A 565 46.54 18.21 -21.58
N ASP A 566 47.31 19.28 -21.73
CA ASP A 566 47.51 19.98 -23.00
C ASP A 566 48.21 19.07 -24.01
N GLY A 567 47.53 18.75 -25.10
CA GLY A 567 48.08 18.07 -26.27
C GLY A 567 48.32 19.07 -27.39
N ASN A 568 49.59 19.44 -27.59
CA ASN A 568 50.17 19.79 -28.90
C ASN A 568 50.96 18.52 -29.33
N SER A 569 51.00 18.04 -30.57
CA SER A 569 51.00 18.63 -31.92
C SER A 569 50.93 17.44 -32.92
N PRO A 570 50.87 17.59 -34.26
CA PRO A 570 51.31 18.71 -35.11
C PRO A 570 50.18 19.59 -35.65
#